data_AF-A0A7X9UK47-F1
#
_entry.id   AF-A0A7X9UK47-F1
#
_cell.length_a   1.000
_cell.length_b   1.000
_cell.length_c   1.000
_cell.angle_alpha   90.00
_cell.angle_beta   90.00
_cell.angle_gamma   90.00
#
_symmetry.space_group_name_H-M   'P 1'
#
loop_
_entity.id
_entity.type
_entity.pdbx_description
1 polymer ?
#
loop_
_entity_poly.entity_id
_entity_poly.type
_entity_poly.pdbx_seq_one_letter_code
_entity_poly.pdbx_strand_id
1 'polypeptide(L)'
;MCLFVQANLNEDHPPASAIQQSHIPVMIGDSTHHYAWFSDHISDQNILWHDGSTFGFSSYLAINKQQGIGVVLLSNYCFGSASIVDEYLDAIFKFITKKDLYLLMPLDPVGNKILEAMMQR
;
A
#
# COMPACT_ATOMS: atom_id res chain seq x y z
N MET A 1 -4.72 7.17 -9.57
CA MET A 1 -4.12 6.70 -8.30
C MET A 1 -2.59 6.69 -8.32
N CYS A 2 -1.91 6.19 -9.35
CA CYS A 2 -0.43 6.20 -9.37
C CYS A 2 0.20 7.61 -9.31
N LEU A 3 -0.36 8.61 -9.99
CA LEU A 3 0.08 10.01 -9.86
C LEU A 3 -0.10 10.54 -8.43
N PHE A 4 -1.17 10.13 -7.74
CA PHE A 4 -1.39 10.49 -6.35
C PHE A 4 -0.35 9.83 -5.44
N VAL A 5 -0.02 8.56 -5.67
CA VAL A 5 1.11 7.88 -5.00
C VAL A 5 2.42 8.65 -5.22
N GLN A 6 2.72 9.03 -6.46
CA GLN A 6 3.92 9.83 -6.77
C GLN A 6 3.93 11.16 -6.02
N ALA A 7 2.79 11.85 -5.91
CA ALA A 7 2.66 13.08 -5.14
C ALA A 7 2.81 12.87 -3.62
N ASN A 8 2.56 11.66 -3.11
CA ASN A 8 2.80 11.32 -1.70
C ASN A 8 4.27 10.94 -1.43
N LEU A 9 4.98 10.44 -2.44
CA LEU A 9 6.39 10.04 -2.35
C LEU A 9 7.38 11.17 -2.67
N ASN A 10 7.00 12.07 -3.57
CA ASN A 10 7.79 13.24 -3.96
C ASN A 10 7.23 14.50 -3.30
N GLU A 11 8.09 15.45 -2.96
CA GLU A 11 7.72 16.72 -2.31
C GLU A 11 7.90 17.94 -3.26
N ASP A 12 8.42 17.73 -4.46
CA ASP A 12 8.62 18.77 -5.48
C ASP A 12 7.35 19.05 -6.29
N HIS A 13 6.30 19.51 -5.62
CA HIS A 13 5.05 19.97 -6.25
C HIS A 13 4.23 20.89 -5.33
N PRO A 14 3.32 21.72 -5.89
CA PRO A 14 2.59 22.73 -5.11
C PRO A 14 1.80 22.22 -3.89
N PRO A 15 1.08 21.09 -3.93
CA PRO A 15 0.32 20.60 -2.78
C PRO A 15 1.16 19.79 -1.76
N ALA A 16 2.48 19.66 -1.94
CA ALA A 16 3.32 18.81 -1.09
C ALA A 16 3.17 19.09 0.41
N SER A 17 3.12 20.35 0.83
CA SER A 17 2.96 20.71 2.24
C SER A 17 1.68 20.17 2.86
N ALA A 18 0.55 20.26 2.15
CA ALA A 18 -0.73 19.73 2.61
C ALA A 18 -0.73 18.20 2.65
N ILE A 19 -0.11 17.56 1.66
CA ILE A 19 0.02 16.10 1.63
C ILE A 19 0.89 15.62 2.81
N GLN A 20 2.04 16.25 3.04
CA GLN A 20 2.93 15.91 4.16
C GLN A 20 2.25 16.11 5.51
N GLN A 21 1.43 17.15 5.66
CA GLN A 21 0.65 17.35 6.88
C GLN A 21 -0.30 16.17 7.15
N SER A 22 -0.83 15.51 6.11
CA SER A 22 -1.71 14.34 6.28
C SER A 22 -0.98 13.10 6.81
N HIS A 23 0.35 13.05 6.67
CA HIS A 23 1.22 11.94 7.09
C HIS A 23 1.76 12.12 8.51
N ILE A 24 1.50 13.25 9.16
CA ILE A 24 1.95 13.51 10.52
C ILE A 24 1.01 12.81 11.51
N PRO A 25 1.54 12.02 12.47
CA PRO A 25 0.72 11.41 13.49
C PRO A 25 0.10 12.47 14.41
N VAL A 26 -1.20 12.33 14.66
CA VAL A 26 -2.00 13.12 15.60
C VAL A 26 -2.40 12.21 16.75
N MET A 27 -2.07 12.63 17.97
CA MET A 27 -2.44 11.92 19.19
C MET A 27 -3.87 12.30 19.59
N ILE A 28 -4.74 11.30 19.73
CA ILE A 28 -6.10 11.46 20.26
C ILE A 28 -6.26 10.45 21.39
N GLY A 29 -6.18 10.92 22.63
CA GLY A 29 -6.06 10.04 23.80
C GLY A 29 -4.79 9.19 23.70
N ASP A 30 -4.93 7.88 23.91
CA ASP A 30 -3.82 6.91 23.85
C ASP A 30 -3.60 6.33 22.44
N SER A 31 -4.31 6.84 21.42
CA SER A 31 -4.25 6.32 20.06
C SER A 31 -3.60 7.31 19.09
N THR A 32 -2.76 6.79 18.21
CA THR A 32 -2.10 7.56 17.14
C THR A 32 -2.93 7.44 15.86
N HIS A 33 -3.26 8.58 15.26
CA HIS A 33 -4.04 8.65 14.02
C HIS A 33 -3.31 9.50 12.99
N HIS A 34 -3.72 9.39 11.73
CA HIS A 34 -3.29 10.27 10.65
C HIS A 34 -4.52 10.82 9.95
N TYR A 35 -4.38 11.88 9.15
CA TYR A 35 -5.53 12.43 8.43
C TYR A 35 -5.87 11.55 7.22
N ALA A 36 -6.90 10.71 7.39
CA ALA A 36 -7.36 9.77 6.37
C ALA A 36 -6.29 8.75 5.94
N TRP A 37 -5.41 8.35 6.87
CA TRP A 37 -4.46 7.26 6.68
C TRP A 37 -4.49 6.33 7.89
N PHE A 38 -4.35 5.05 7.61
CA PHE A 38 -3.89 4.06 8.59
C PHE A 38 -2.36 3.99 8.55
N SER A 39 -1.76 3.49 9.64
CA SER A 39 -0.32 3.34 9.74
C SER A 39 0.04 2.02 10.41
N ASP A 40 0.94 1.28 9.79
CA ASP A 40 1.56 0.11 10.38
C ASP A 40 3.07 0.30 10.54
N HIS A 41 3.62 -0.35 11.56
CA HIS A 41 5.05 -0.42 11.79
C HIS A 41 5.53 -1.86 11.57
N ILE A 42 6.11 -2.12 10.40
CA ILE A 42 6.49 -3.47 9.97
C ILE A 42 7.98 -3.50 9.67
N SER A 43 8.73 -4.34 10.39
CA SER A 43 10.18 -4.50 10.22
C SER A 43 10.93 -3.16 10.25
N ASP A 44 10.63 -2.34 11.26
CA ASP A 44 11.18 -1.00 11.48
C ASP A 44 10.80 0.05 10.41
N GLN A 45 9.86 -0.28 9.53
CA GLN A 45 9.38 0.62 8.48
C GLN A 45 7.97 1.11 8.77
N ASN A 46 7.76 2.41 8.55
CA ASN A 46 6.45 3.03 8.64
C ASN A 46 5.76 2.95 7.28
N ILE A 47 4.61 2.27 7.25
CA ILE A 47 3.78 2.14 6.06
C ILE A 47 2.49 2.89 6.33
N LEU A 48 2.20 3.88 5.49
CA LEU A 48 0.89 4.54 5.47
C LEU A 48 0.03 3.87 4.42
N TRP A 49 -1.21 3.55 4.77
CA TRP A 49 -2.12 2.89 3.86
C TRP A 49 -3.56 3.34 4.04
N HIS A 50 -4.37 3.09 3.02
CA HIS A 50 -5.80 3.31 3.05
C HIS A 50 -6.46 2.35 2.08
N ASP A 51 -7.62 1.84 2.47
CA ASP A 51 -8.46 0.99 1.65
C ASP A 51 -9.84 1.62 1.45
N GLY A 52 -10.60 1.07 0.53
CA GLY A 52 -11.92 1.61 0.23
C GLY A 52 -12.73 0.62 -0.55
N SER A 53 -14.02 0.55 -0.23
CA SER A 53 -14.92 -0.39 -0.86
C SER A 53 -16.28 0.23 -1.16
N THR A 54 -16.85 -0.19 -2.28
CA THR A 54 -18.24 0.03 -2.67
C THR A 54 -18.82 -1.30 -3.14
N PHE A 55 -20.13 -1.39 -3.35
CA PHE A 55 -20.87 -2.63 -3.63
C PHE A 55 -20.33 -3.52 -4.77
N GLY A 56 -19.46 -3.03 -5.64
CA GLY A 56 -18.79 -3.81 -6.69
C GLY A 56 -17.31 -3.52 -6.88
N PHE A 57 -16.69 -2.71 -6.01
CA PHE A 57 -15.29 -2.30 -6.20
C PHE A 57 -14.56 -2.29 -4.87
N SER A 58 -13.30 -2.70 -4.90
CA SER A 58 -12.37 -2.56 -3.79
C SER A 58 -11.10 -1.85 -4.25
N SER A 59 -10.48 -1.12 -3.34
CA SER A 59 -9.25 -0.38 -3.58
C SER A 59 -8.36 -0.45 -2.36
N TYR A 60 -7.07 -0.48 -2.60
CA TYR A 60 -6.04 -0.35 -1.58
C TYR A 60 -4.90 0.51 -2.11
N LEU A 61 -4.32 1.29 -1.22
CA LEU A 61 -3.13 2.06 -1.48
C LEU A 61 -2.22 1.99 -0.25
N ALA A 62 -0.93 1.74 -0.47
CA ALA A 62 0.10 1.86 0.55
C ALA A 62 1.32 2.63 0.04
N ILE A 63 1.98 3.35 0.93
CA ILE A 63 3.22 4.08 0.66
C ILE A 63 4.25 3.78 1.75
N ASN A 64 5.48 3.59 1.31
CA ASN A 64 6.68 3.53 2.13
C ASN A 64 7.62 4.63 1.64
N LYS A 65 7.61 5.78 2.33
CA LYS A 65 8.44 6.94 1.96
C LYS A 65 9.93 6.63 2.09
N GLN A 66 10.33 5.83 3.07
CA GLN A 66 11.73 5.50 3.33
C GLN A 66 12.36 4.74 2.15
N GLN A 67 11.58 3.88 1.49
CA GLN A 67 12.01 3.13 0.31
C GLN A 67 11.64 3.80 -1.02
N GLY A 68 10.85 4.88 -1.00
CA GLY A 68 10.32 5.50 -2.22
C GLY A 68 9.37 4.58 -3.00
N ILE A 69 8.70 3.64 -2.30
CA ILE A 69 7.80 2.66 -2.91
C ILE A 69 6.36 3.03 -2.57
N GLY A 70 5.46 2.91 -3.54
CA GLY A 70 4.04 2.96 -3.29
C GLY A 70 3.30 2.01 -4.22
N VAL A 71 2.21 1.46 -3.71
CA VAL A 71 1.43 0.44 -4.39
C VAL A 71 -0.04 0.82 -4.39
N VAL A 72 -0.70 0.53 -5.50
CA VAL A 72 -2.14 0.70 -5.66
C VAL A 72 -2.70 -0.60 -6.22
N LEU A 73 -3.74 -1.10 -5.55
CA LEU A 73 -4.56 -2.20 -6.05
C LEU A 73 -5.98 -1.66 -6.27
N LEU A 74 -6.50 -1.84 -7.48
CA LEU A 74 -7.88 -1.49 -7.84
C LEU A 74 -8.55 -2.73 -8.40
N SER A 75 -9.73 -3.04 -7.87
CA SER A 75 -10.49 -4.21 -8.26
C SER A 75 -11.94 -3.85 -8.51
N ASN A 76 -12.51 -4.37 -9.59
CA ASN A 76 -13.95 -4.33 -9.89
C ASN A 76 -14.69 -5.55 -9.30
N TYR A 77 -14.12 -6.11 -8.23
CA TYR A 77 -14.72 -7.17 -7.44
C TYR A 77 -14.72 -6.75 -5.97
N CYS A 78 -15.88 -6.91 -5.33
CA CYS A 78 -16.07 -6.70 -3.90
C CYS A 78 -17.14 -7.67 -3.39
N PHE A 79 -16.73 -8.74 -2.71
CA PHE A 79 -17.65 -9.61 -1.97
C PHE A 79 -16.96 -10.18 -0.73
N GLY A 80 -17.43 -9.77 0.46
CA GLY A 80 -17.53 -10.55 1.70
C GLY A 80 -16.26 -11.11 2.37
N SER A 81 -15.16 -11.24 1.66
CA SER A 81 -13.85 -11.50 2.23
C SER A 81 -12.83 -10.72 1.42
N ALA A 82 -12.03 -9.91 2.11
CA ALA A 82 -10.88 -9.26 1.53
C ALA A 82 -9.81 -10.29 1.08
N SER A 83 -10.02 -11.60 1.22
CA SER A 83 -9.03 -12.67 1.01
C SER A 83 -8.14 -12.56 -0.24
N ILE A 84 -8.70 -12.26 -1.42
CA ILE A 84 -7.91 -12.05 -2.65
C ILE A 84 -7.11 -10.75 -2.57
N VAL A 85 -7.72 -9.68 -2.06
CA VAL A 85 -7.03 -8.41 -1.83
C VAL A 85 -5.92 -8.62 -0.80
N ASP A 86 -6.20 -9.27 0.33
CA ASP A 86 -5.26 -9.64 1.38
C ASP A 86 -4.09 -10.48 0.85
N GLU A 87 -4.33 -11.41 -0.08
CA GLU A 87 -3.26 -12.19 -0.73
C GLU A 87 -2.35 -11.32 -1.60
N TYR A 88 -2.91 -10.41 -2.41
CA TYR A 88 -2.12 -9.45 -3.17
C TYR A 88 -1.38 -8.48 -2.24
N LEU A 89 -2.02 -8.06 -1.14
CA LEU A 89 -1.39 -7.23 -0.12
C LEU A 89 -0.22 -7.94 0.53
N ASP A 90 -0.37 -9.19 0.94
CA ASP A 90 0.71 -9.98 1.53
C ASP A 90 1.89 -10.14 0.56
N ALA A 91 1.61 -10.40 -0.73
CA ALA A 91 2.65 -10.45 -1.76
C ALA A 91 3.37 -9.09 -1.94
N ILE A 92 2.62 -7.99 -1.93
CA ILE A 92 3.15 -6.63 -1.99
C ILE A 92 3.96 -6.29 -0.73
N PHE A 93 3.49 -6.68 0.45
CA PHE A 93 4.18 -6.47 1.73
C PHE A 93 5.50 -7.23 1.76
N LYS A 94 5.53 -8.48 1.30
CA LYS A 94 6.78 -9.26 1.17
C LYS A 94 7.77 -8.59 0.21
N PHE A 95 7.28 -8.10 -0.93
CA PHE A 95 8.09 -7.36 -1.88
C PHE A 95 8.70 -6.07 -1.27
N ILE A 96 7.87 -5.27 -0.58
CA ILE A 96 8.32 -4.01 0.04
C ILE A 96 9.28 -4.29 1.18
N THR A 97 8.98 -5.23 2.07
CA THR A 97 9.77 -5.46 3.29
C THR A 97 11.05 -6.27 3.05
N LYS A 98 11.22 -6.87 1.87
CA LYS A 98 12.32 -7.79 1.53
C LYS A 98 12.48 -8.95 2.53
N LYS A 99 11.44 -9.24 3.31
CA LYS A 99 11.43 -10.30 4.33
C LYS A 99 10.92 -11.58 3.66
N ASP A 100 11.77 -12.59 3.63
CA ASP A 100 11.50 -13.98 3.21
C ASP A 100 10.93 -14.19 1.79
N LEU A 101 11.84 -14.29 0.81
CA LEU A 101 11.60 -14.81 -0.55
C LEU A 101 11.41 -16.35 -0.60
N TYR A 102 10.91 -17.00 0.46
CA TYR A 102 10.55 -18.44 0.50
C TYR A 102 9.27 -18.64 1.31
N LEU A 103 8.29 -19.48 1.01
CA LEU A 103 7.86 -20.19 -0.20
C LEU A 103 6.61 -19.43 -0.66
N LEU A 104 6.56 -18.93 -1.90
CA LEU A 104 5.30 -18.41 -2.45
C LEU A 104 4.26 -19.55 -2.39
N MET A 105 3.09 -19.30 -1.78
CA MET A 105 1.90 -20.05 -2.18
C MET A 105 1.82 -19.97 -3.71
N PRO A 106 1.40 -21.03 -4.41
CA PRO A 106 1.40 -21.01 -5.86
C PRO A 106 0.54 -19.84 -6.35
N LEU A 107 1.21 -18.77 -6.78
CA LEU A 107 0.57 -17.63 -7.40
C LEU A 107 -0.18 -18.17 -8.62
N ASP A 108 -1.38 -17.66 -8.84
CA ASP A 108 -2.08 -17.93 -10.08
C ASP A 108 -1.24 -17.43 -11.29
N PRO A 109 -1.58 -17.83 -12.52
CA PRO A 109 -0.81 -17.44 -13.70
C PRO A 109 -0.73 -15.91 -13.92
N VAL A 110 -1.61 -15.12 -13.32
CA VAL A 110 -1.62 -13.65 -13.42
C VAL A 110 -0.63 -13.06 -12.41
N GLY A 111 -0.66 -13.54 -11.16
CA GLY A 111 0.28 -13.14 -10.11
C GLY A 111 1.74 -13.41 -10.50
N ASN A 112 2.02 -14.56 -11.13
CA ASN A 112 3.36 -14.89 -11.62
C ASN A 112 3.85 -13.90 -12.69
N LYS A 113 3.00 -13.52 -13.66
CA LYS A 113 3.37 -12.56 -14.70
C LYS A 113 3.67 -11.17 -14.16
N ILE A 114 2.93 -10.74 -13.14
CA ILE A 114 3.16 -9.45 -12.48
C ILE A 114 4.50 -9.49 -11.74
N LEU A 115 4.79 -10.56 -11.00
CA LEU A 115 6.04 -10.72 -10.28
C LEU A 115 7.25 -10.76 -11.24
N GLU A 116 7.18 -11.54 -12.33
CA GLU A 116 8.22 -11.61 -13.36
C GLU A 116 8.49 -10.24 -13.99
N ALA A 117 7.43 -9.48 -14.32
CA ALA A 117 7.57 -8.14 -14.87
C ALA A 117 8.21 -7.13 -13.90
N MET A 118 8.03 -7.34 -12.59
CA MET A 118 8.64 -6.52 -11.53
C MET A 118 10.11 -6.88 -11.28
N MET A 119 10.51 -8.14 -11.48
CA MET A 119 11.89 -8.62 -11.26
C MET A 119 12.85 -8.34 -12.43
N GLN A 120 12.35 -8.01 -13.62
CA GLN A 120 13.17 -7.68 -14.80
C GLN A 120 13.63 -6.21 -14.86
N ARG A 121 13.57 -5.48 -13.74
CA ARG A 121 14.09 -4.11 -13.58
C ARG A 121 15.22 -4.08 -12.57
#